data_AF-A0A530QPR8-F1
#
_entry.id   AF-A0A530QPR8-F1
#
_cell.length_a   1.000
_cell.length_b   1.000
_cell.length_c   1.000
_cell.angle_alpha   90.00
_cell.angle_beta   90.00
_cell.angle_gamma   90.00
#
_symmetry.space_group_name_H-M   'P 1'
#
loop_
_entity.id
_entity.type
_entity.pdbx_description
1 polymer ?
#
loop_
_entity_poly.entity_id
_entity_poly.type
_entity_poly.pdbx_seq_one_letter_code
_entity_poly.pdbx_strand_id
1 'polypeptide(L)'
;WLVDEERRAAFEGKVAHYESRYHVTLVFMPPPDAQARAESALVDSHYSQGERDWRQDLARFRDETNRVLDLFSGFMPEVRVLDDAQTLTYLHGTISPRRHPIMVPETPIYLDAILVDAPLAGGLEPMLGEQHLRTLTILGFPNLTRPGILDALNHQDFAYRWMTRFIPLEKTEATKTL
;
A
#
# COMPACT_ATOMS: atom_id res chain seq x y z
N TRP A 1 -16.40 -11.38 33.78
CA TRP A 1 -17.14 -10.39 34.60
C TRP A 1 -16.23 -9.30 35.13
N LEU A 2 -15.40 -9.50 36.16
CA LEU A 2 -14.49 -8.42 36.66
C LEU A 2 -13.52 -7.88 35.60
N VAL A 3 -12.94 -8.77 34.78
CA VAL A 3 -12.05 -8.40 33.66
C VAL A 3 -12.78 -7.64 32.56
N ASP A 4 -14.05 -7.94 32.32
CA ASP A 4 -14.86 -7.26 31.30
C ASP A 4 -15.31 -5.89 31.80
N GLU A 5 -15.64 -5.78 33.08
CA GLU A 5 -15.95 -4.53 33.76
C GLU A 5 -14.71 -3.59 33.82
N GLU A 6 -13.51 -4.12 34.08
CA GLU A 6 -12.25 -3.35 34.04
C GLU A 6 -11.90 -2.90 32.61
N ARG A 7 -12.07 -3.77 31.60
CA ARG A 7 -11.91 -3.41 30.19
C ARG A 7 -12.87 -2.31 29.76
N ARG A 8 -14.13 -2.39 30.20
CA ARG A 8 -15.14 -1.37 29.94
C ARG A 8 -14.81 -0.06 30.66
N ALA A 9 -14.39 -0.09 31.91
CA ALA A 9 -13.99 1.12 32.65
C ALA A 9 -12.73 1.80 32.04
N ALA A 10 -11.77 1.02 31.55
CA ALA A 10 -10.62 1.53 30.82
C ALA A 10 -11.00 2.12 29.45
N PHE A 11 -12.03 1.56 28.79
CA PHE A 11 -12.57 2.06 27.53
C PHE A 11 -13.46 3.31 27.71
N GLU A 12 -14.23 3.39 28.79
CA GLU A 12 -15.09 4.52 29.16
C GLU A 12 -14.32 5.70 29.76
N GLY A 13 -13.05 5.49 30.16
CA GLY A 13 -12.14 6.57 30.52
C GLY A 13 -11.95 7.55 29.36
N LYS A 14 -11.72 8.84 29.66
CA LYS A 14 -11.50 9.94 28.71
C LYS A 14 -10.18 9.82 27.92
N VAL A 15 -9.83 8.63 27.45
CA VAL A 15 -8.63 8.37 26.65
C VAL A 15 -9.09 8.20 25.21
N ALA A 16 -8.44 8.90 24.28
CA ALA A 16 -8.69 8.72 22.86
C ALA A 16 -8.25 7.31 22.45
N HIS A 17 -9.16 6.55 21.83
CA HIS A 17 -8.87 5.22 21.30
C HIS A 17 -8.45 5.31 19.84
N TYR A 18 -7.40 4.59 19.49
CA TYR A 18 -6.87 4.53 18.12
C TYR A 18 -6.90 3.09 17.60
N GLU A 19 -7.20 2.96 16.30
CA GLU A 19 -7.17 1.69 15.58
C GLU A 19 -6.13 1.79 14.45
N SER A 20 -5.19 0.84 14.42
CA SER A 20 -4.20 0.74 13.36
C SER A 20 -4.75 -0.10 12.21
N ARG A 21 -4.75 0.46 10.99
CA ARG A 21 -5.13 -0.25 9.76
C ARG A 21 -3.95 -0.38 8.83
N TYR A 22 -3.64 -1.63 8.45
CA TYR A 22 -2.52 -1.96 7.60
C TYR A 22 -2.98 -2.20 6.17
N HIS A 23 -2.27 -1.62 5.21
CA HIS A 23 -2.51 -1.82 3.79
C HIS A 23 -1.17 -2.17 3.13
N VAL A 24 -1.19 -3.21 2.29
CA VAL A 24 -0.04 -3.63 1.49
C VAL A 24 -0.41 -3.42 0.03
N THR A 25 0.44 -2.70 -0.70
CA THR A 25 0.28 -2.50 -2.14
C THR A 25 1.45 -3.15 -2.85
N LEU A 26 1.14 -4.17 -3.65
CA LEU A 26 2.11 -4.81 -4.54
C LEU A 26 2.07 -4.09 -5.88
N VAL A 27 3.24 -3.74 -6.40
CA VAL A 27 3.39 -3.08 -7.70
C VAL A 27 4.20 -3.99 -8.59
N PHE A 28 3.66 -4.26 -9.77
CA PHE A 28 4.35 -5.01 -10.81
C PHE A 28 4.77 -4.05 -11.94
N MET A 29 6.07 -4.00 -12.18
CA MET A 29 6.61 -3.38 -13.38
C MET A 29 7.00 -4.51 -14.32
N PRO A 30 6.32 -4.63 -15.47
CA PRO A 30 6.69 -5.68 -16.41
C PRO A 30 8.06 -5.42 -17.05
N PRO A 31 8.72 -6.47 -17.57
CA PRO A 31 10.00 -6.34 -18.24
C PRO A 31 9.89 -5.44 -19.49
N PRO A 32 10.99 -4.78 -19.89
CA PRO A 32 11.03 -4.00 -21.13
C PRO A 32 10.64 -4.86 -22.34
N ASP A 33 9.93 -4.27 -23.31
CA ASP A 33 9.36 -5.01 -24.45
C ASP A 33 10.40 -5.80 -25.27
N ALA A 34 11.65 -5.32 -25.32
CA ALA A 34 12.74 -6.02 -25.99
C ALA A 34 13.08 -7.38 -25.32
N GLN A 35 13.01 -7.45 -23.99
CA GLN A 35 13.23 -8.68 -23.24
C GLN A 35 12.04 -9.64 -23.41
N ALA A 36 10.81 -9.13 -23.34
CA ALA A 36 9.60 -9.93 -23.54
C ALA A 36 9.58 -10.60 -24.93
N ARG A 37 10.02 -9.88 -25.97
CA ARG A 37 10.15 -10.43 -27.34
C ARG A 37 11.20 -11.53 -27.43
N ALA A 38 12.34 -11.38 -26.76
CA ALA A 38 13.39 -12.41 -26.76
C ALA A 38 12.92 -13.68 -26.03
N GLU A 39 12.25 -13.55 -24.89
CA GLU A 39 11.67 -14.68 -24.15
C GLU A 39 10.60 -15.41 -24.99
N SER A 40 9.71 -14.68 -25.66
CA SER A 40 8.70 -15.24 -26.55
C SER A 40 9.29 -15.94 -27.79
N ALA A 41 10.51 -15.57 -28.23
CA ALA A 41 11.19 -16.23 -29.35
C ALA A 41 11.92 -17.51 -28.92
N LEU A 42 12.29 -17.64 -27.65
CA LEU A 42 12.98 -18.82 -27.09
C LEU A 42 12.01 -19.91 -26.62
N VAL A 43 10.79 -19.52 -26.22
CA VAL A 43 9.69 -20.44 -25.95
C VAL A 43 8.93 -20.59 -27.26
N ASP A 44 8.93 -21.79 -27.88
CA ASP A 44 8.12 -22.15 -29.06
C ASP A 44 6.63 -22.01 -28.76
N SER A 45 6.19 -20.77 -28.63
CA SER A 45 4.85 -20.37 -28.31
C SER A 45 4.22 -19.95 -29.64
N HIS A 46 3.12 -20.62 -30.00
CA HIS A 46 2.37 -20.41 -31.23
C HIS A 46 1.66 -19.03 -31.27
N TYR A 47 2.38 -17.95 -30.98
CA TYR A 47 1.87 -16.59 -31.10
C TYR A 47 2.34 -15.98 -32.41
N SER A 48 1.36 -15.70 -33.26
CA SER A 48 1.53 -14.89 -34.45
C SER A 48 2.00 -13.49 -34.06
N GLN A 49 3.22 -13.14 -34.45
CA GLN A 49 3.77 -11.78 -34.57
C GLN A 49 4.18 -11.01 -33.30
N GLY A 50 5.06 -11.55 -32.43
CA GLY A 50 5.99 -10.71 -31.62
C GLY A 50 5.40 -9.59 -30.73
N GLU A 51 4.09 -9.59 -30.50
CA GLU A 51 3.37 -8.66 -29.64
C GLU A 51 3.30 -9.24 -28.23
N ARG A 52 3.46 -8.36 -27.25
CA ARG A 52 3.48 -8.72 -25.85
C ARG A 52 2.08 -9.11 -25.36
N ASP A 53 1.97 -10.26 -24.70
CA ASP A 53 0.71 -10.71 -24.10
C ASP A 53 0.49 -10.09 -22.71
N TRP A 54 -0.13 -8.91 -22.70
CA TRP A 54 -0.52 -8.22 -21.47
C TRP A 54 -1.50 -9.01 -20.59
N ARG A 55 -2.29 -9.92 -21.17
CA ARG A 55 -3.21 -10.77 -20.40
C ARG A 55 -2.43 -11.83 -19.64
N GLN A 56 -1.41 -12.41 -20.26
CA GLN A 56 -0.51 -13.36 -19.59
C GLN A 56 0.28 -12.67 -18.47
N ASP A 57 0.82 -11.48 -18.70
CA ASP A 57 1.51 -10.71 -17.66
C ASP A 57 0.61 -10.38 -16.48
N LEU A 58 -0.64 -9.96 -16.74
CA LEU A 58 -1.63 -9.72 -15.71
C LEU A 58 -1.99 -11.00 -14.94
N ALA A 59 -2.14 -12.12 -15.63
CA ALA A 59 -2.41 -13.42 -15.01
C ALA A 59 -1.26 -13.82 -14.08
N ARG A 60 -0.01 -13.70 -14.54
CA ARG A 60 1.19 -13.93 -13.71
C ARG A 60 1.20 -13.03 -12.48
N PHE A 61 0.91 -11.74 -12.63
CA PHE A 61 0.87 -10.81 -11.49
C PHE A 61 -0.21 -11.19 -10.46
N ARG A 62 -1.39 -11.63 -10.92
CA ARG A 62 -2.45 -12.13 -10.05
C ARG A 62 -2.01 -13.40 -9.30
N ASP A 63 -1.38 -14.33 -9.99
CA ASP A 63 -0.88 -15.57 -9.37
C ASP A 63 0.15 -15.27 -8.28
N GLU A 64 1.11 -14.39 -8.54
CA GLU A 64 2.09 -14.00 -7.51
C GLU A 64 1.45 -13.26 -6.34
N THR A 65 0.49 -12.37 -6.61
CA THR A 65 -0.24 -11.66 -5.54
C THR A 65 -1.03 -12.63 -4.66
N ASN A 66 -1.68 -13.65 -5.25
CA ASN A 66 -2.38 -14.69 -4.51
C ASN A 66 -1.44 -15.51 -3.63
N ARG A 67 -0.25 -15.89 -4.14
CA ARG A 67 0.76 -16.58 -3.33
C ARG A 67 1.22 -15.75 -2.14
N VAL A 68 1.43 -14.44 -2.34
CA VAL A 68 1.77 -13.52 -1.26
C VAL A 68 0.65 -13.45 -0.22
N LEU A 69 -0.61 -13.39 -0.66
CA LEU A 69 -1.77 -13.43 0.24
C LEU A 69 -1.82 -14.74 1.04
N ASP A 70 -1.62 -15.88 0.40
CA ASP A 70 -1.60 -17.20 1.06
C ASP A 70 -0.52 -17.24 2.14
N LEU A 71 0.68 -16.71 1.86
CA LEU A 71 1.75 -16.60 2.85
C LEU A 71 1.35 -15.73 4.05
N PHE A 72 0.75 -14.56 3.80
CA PHE A 72 0.26 -13.69 4.87
C PHE A 72 -0.86 -14.36 5.68
N SER A 73 -1.76 -15.10 5.04
CA SER A 73 -2.89 -15.75 5.70
C SER A 73 -2.46 -16.72 6.80
N GLY A 74 -1.24 -17.28 6.70
CA GLY A 74 -0.68 -18.18 7.70
C GLY A 74 -0.40 -17.53 9.06
N PHE A 75 -0.31 -16.19 9.13
CA PHE A 75 -0.03 -15.46 10.36
C PHE A 75 -0.80 -14.14 10.54
N MET A 76 -1.59 -13.73 9.54
CA MET A 76 -2.47 -12.56 9.58
C MET A 76 -3.92 -13.01 9.30
N PRO A 77 -4.69 -13.39 10.34
CA PRO A 77 -6.03 -13.97 10.15
C PRO A 77 -7.03 -13.04 9.43
N GLU A 78 -6.83 -11.72 9.53
CA GLU A 78 -7.72 -10.71 8.94
C GLU A 78 -7.25 -10.21 7.57
N VAL A 79 -6.16 -10.76 7.03
CA VAL A 79 -5.66 -10.34 5.71
C VAL A 79 -6.67 -10.72 4.63
N ARG A 80 -6.96 -9.76 3.75
CA ARG A 80 -7.88 -9.96 2.63
C ARG A 80 -7.59 -8.98 1.51
N VAL A 81 -8.01 -9.35 0.30
CA VAL A 81 -8.00 -8.44 -0.85
C VAL A 81 -9.10 -7.39 -0.69
N LEU A 82 -8.82 -6.18 -1.15
CA LEU A 82 -9.82 -5.12 -1.26
C LEU A 82 -10.53 -5.24 -2.61
N ASP A 83 -11.86 -5.13 -2.60
CA ASP A 83 -12.62 -4.94 -3.84
C ASP A 83 -12.38 -3.54 -4.43
N ASP A 84 -12.98 -3.25 -5.59
CA ASP A 84 -12.80 -1.98 -6.29
C ASP A 84 -13.24 -0.78 -5.43
N ALA A 85 -14.39 -0.85 -4.75
CA ALA A 85 -14.91 0.24 -3.92
C ALA A 85 -14.02 0.48 -2.70
N GLN A 86 -13.57 -0.59 -2.06
CA GLN A 86 -12.65 -0.56 -0.92
C GLN A 86 -11.28 -0.02 -1.33
N THR A 87 -10.79 -0.40 -2.52
CA THR A 87 -9.54 0.12 -3.09
C THR A 87 -9.66 1.62 -3.35
N LEU A 88 -10.72 2.07 -4.00
CA LEU A 88 -10.97 3.50 -4.22
C LEU A 88 -11.11 4.28 -2.91
N THR A 89 -11.82 3.71 -1.93
CA THR A 89 -11.97 4.28 -0.58
C THR A 89 -10.62 4.42 0.13
N TYR A 90 -9.76 3.39 0.05
CA TYR A 90 -8.41 3.44 0.58
C TYR A 90 -7.60 4.55 -0.10
N LEU A 91 -7.56 4.57 -1.44
CA LEU A 91 -6.81 5.56 -2.22
C LEU A 91 -7.26 6.99 -1.91
N HIS A 92 -8.57 7.24 -1.86
CA HIS A 92 -9.14 8.52 -1.43
C HIS A 92 -8.64 8.90 -0.03
N GLY A 93 -8.67 7.95 0.90
CA GLY A 93 -8.13 8.16 2.25
C GLY A 93 -6.63 8.48 2.30
N THR A 94 -5.87 8.18 1.24
CA THR A 94 -4.45 8.57 1.16
C THR A 94 -4.24 10.01 0.69
N ILE A 95 -5.24 10.66 0.09
CA ILE A 95 -5.11 12.01 -0.48
C ILE A 95 -6.15 13.00 0.02
N SER A 96 -7.01 12.58 0.95
CA SER A 96 -8.05 13.42 1.54
C SER A 96 -8.02 13.41 3.06
N PRO A 97 -8.30 14.56 3.71
CA PRO A 97 -8.56 14.62 5.15
C PRO A 97 -9.95 14.08 5.50
N ARG A 98 -10.85 13.93 4.51
CA ARG A 98 -12.20 13.41 4.69
C ARG A 98 -12.17 11.90 4.51
N ARG A 99 -12.87 11.19 5.40
CA ARG A 99 -12.98 9.72 5.36
C ARG A 99 -14.42 9.38 4.99
N HIS A 100 -14.62 8.85 3.79
CA HIS A 100 -15.91 8.34 3.36
C HIS A 100 -15.72 7.25 2.30
N PRO A 101 -16.71 6.33 2.15
CA PRO A 101 -16.68 5.34 1.09
C PRO A 101 -16.73 5.99 -0.30
N ILE A 102 -15.98 5.44 -1.24
CA ILE A 102 -16.03 5.78 -2.67
C ILE A 102 -16.73 4.65 -3.42
N MET A 103 -17.75 5.01 -4.20
CA MET A 103 -18.46 4.07 -5.05
C MET A 103 -17.74 3.90 -6.38
N VAL A 104 -17.81 2.69 -6.93
CA VAL A 104 -17.32 2.39 -8.27
C VAL A 104 -18.29 3.00 -9.29
N PRO A 105 -17.84 3.89 -10.19
CA PRO A 105 -18.72 4.45 -11.21
C PRO A 105 -19.10 3.38 -12.23
N GLU A 106 -20.34 3.42 -12.72
CA GLU A 106 -20.83 2.49 -13.75
C GLU A 106 -20.01 2.58 -15.05
N THR A 107 -19.60 3.79 -15.40
CA THR A 107 -18.71 4.05 -16.55
C THR A 107 -17.31 4.34 -16.04
N PRO A 108 -16.27 3.61 -16.52
CA PRO A 108 -14.88 3.89 -16.15
C PRO A 108 -14.50 5.35 -16.41
N ILE A 109 -13.89 5.98 -15.42
CA ILE A 109 -13.44 7.37 -15.46
C ILE A 109 -12.06 7.46 -14.79
N TYR A 110 -11.34 8.54 -15.07
CA TYR A 110 -10.06 8.82 -14.42
C TYR A 110 -10.22 8.99 -12.90
N LEU A 111 -9.22 8.51 -12.17
CA LEU A 111 -9.23 8.48 -10.70
C LEU A 111 -9.24 9.88 -10.08
N ASP A 112 -8.63 10.86 -10.73
CA ASP A 112 -8.62 12.26 -10.27
C ASP A 112 -10.04 12.85 -10.22
N ALA A 113 -10.93 12.42 -11.12
CA ALA A 113 -12.33 12.86 -11.14
C ALA A 113 -13.16 12.36 -9.94
N ILE A 114 -12.72 11.30 -9.25
CA ILE A 114 -13.49 10.65 -8.17
C ILE A 114 -12.78 10.65 -6.81
N LEU A 115 -11.45 10.67 -6.78
CA LEU A 115 -10.68 10.56 -5.53
C LEU A 115 -10.37 11.91 -4.91
N VAL A 116 -10.26 12.98 -5.72
CA VAL A 116 -9.76 14.28 -5.28
C VAL A 116 -10.89 15.15 -4.77
N ASP A 117 -10.78 15.61 -3.53
CA ASP A 117 -11.82 16.45 -2.91
C ASP A 117 -11.26 17.54 -1.97
N ALA A 118 -9.93 17.64 -1.84
CA ALA A 118 -9.25 18.60 -0.99
C ALA A 118 -8.07 19.23 -1.74
N PRO A 119 -7.86 20.55 -1.64
CA PRO A 119 -6.69 21.19 -2.22
C PRO A 119 -5.43 20.80 -1.45
N LEU A 120 -4.31 20.65 -2.17
CA LEU A 120 -2.98 20.49 -1.59
C LEU A 120 -2.18 21.78 -1.80
N ALA A 121 -1.90 22.49 -0.70
CA ALA A 121 -0.93 23.57 -0.69
C ALA A 121 0.46 23.01 -0.34
N GLY A 122 1.46 23.27 -1.18
CA GLY A 122 2.85 22.89 -0.93
C GLY A 122 3.65 23.99 -0.22
N GLY A 123 4.98 23.90 -0.26
CA GLY A 123 5.89 24.92 0.27
C GLY A 123 6.34 24.65 1.71
N LEU A 124 6.63 25.73 2.46
CA LEU A 124 7.18 25.65 3.82
C LEU A 124 6.14 25.18 4.85
N GLU A 125 4.86 25.48 4.61
CA GLU A 125 3.74 25.09 5.46
C GLU A 125 2.74 24.28 4.63
N PRO A 126 3.07 23.03 4.28
CA PRO A 126 2.20 22.23 3.42
C PRO A 126 0.87 21.95 4.14
N MET A 127 -0.23 22.05 3.41
CA MET A 127 -1.58 21.82 3.92
C MET A 127 -2.39 20.97 2.96
N LEU A 128 -3.20 20.07 3.51
CA LEU A 128 -4.21 19.31 2.77
C LEU A 128 -5.60 19.74 3.26
N GLY A 129 -6.31 20.52 2.45
CA GLY A 129 -7.45 21.30 2.92
C GLY A 129 -7.02 22.23 4.05
N GLU A 130 -7.70 22.15 5.19
CA GLU A 130 -7.40 22.93 6.39
C GLU A 130 -6.40 22.25 7.35
N GLN A 131 -5.83 21.10 6.98
CA GLN A 131 -4.92 20.34 7.84
C GLN A 131 -3.46 20.57 7.46
N HIS A 132 -2.65 21.02 8.42
CA HIS A 132 -1.19 21.09 8.25
C HIS A 132 -0.57 19.70 8.14
N LEU A 133 0.25 19.49 7.12
CA LEU A 133 1.02 18.27 6.94
C LEU A 133 2.37 18.40 7.66
N ARG A 134 2.64 17.50 8.60
CA ARG A 134 3.94 17.35 9.25
C ARG A 134 4.55 16.02 8.80
N THR A 135 5.49 16.08 7.86
CA THR A 135 6.13 14.90 7.29
C THR A 135 7.50 14.68 7.92
N LEU A 136 7.76 13.45 8.35
CA LEU A 136 9.06 13.00 8.82
C LEU A 136 9.55 11.88 7.91
N THR A 137 10.79 11.99 7.45
CA THR A 137 11.44 10.97 6.62
C THR A 137 12.65 10.42 7.37
N ILE A 138 12.72 9.10 7.49
CA ILE A 138 13.88 8.40 8.05
C ILE A 138 14.87 8.20 6.90
N LEU A 139 16.00 8.92 6.95
CA LEU A 139 17.01 8.91 5.88
C LEU A 139 18.01 7.75 5.96
N GLY A 140 18.02 7.02 7.07
CA GLY A 140 18.95 5.91 7.28
C GLY A 140 18.51 5.02 8.42
N PHE A 141 18.92 3.76 8.34
CA PHE A 141 18.69 2.75 9.36
C PHE A 141 19.98 2.45 10.12
N PRO A 142 19.90 2.00 11.38
CA PRO A 142 21.07 1.58 12.14
C PRO A 142 21.77 0.40 11.48
N ASN A 143 23.08 0.27 11.71
CA ASN A 143 23.91 -0.84 11.18
C ASN A 143 23.46 -2.23 11.64
N LEU A 144 22.70 -2.32 12.73
CA LEU A 144 22.11 -3.55 13.24
C LEU A 144 20.60 -3.36 13.39
N THR A 145 19.83 -4.23 12.74
CA THR A 145 18.36 -4.24 12.83
C THR A 145 17.88 -5.49 13.57
N ARG A 146 16.78 -5.35 14.31
CA ARG A 146 16.05 -6.47 14.92
C ARG A 146 14.57 -6.43 14.51
N PRO A 147 13.86 -7.56 14.49
CA PRO A 147 12.41 -7.56 14.29
C PRO A 147 11.72 -6.58 15.25
N GLY A 148 10.76 -5.80 14.74
CA GLY A 148 9.99 -4.84 15.55
C GLY A 148 10.78 -3.60 15.99
N ILE A 149 11.91 -3.26 15.38
CA ILE A 149 12.72 -2.07 15.77
C ILE A 149 11.91 -0.75 15.75
N LEU A 150 10.83 -0.68 14.97
CA LEU A 150 9.94 0.48 14.86
C LEU A 150 8.57 0.27 15.54
N ASP A 151 8.41 -0.76 16.37
CA ASP A 151 7.11 -1.11 16.94
C ASP A 151 6.54 -0.04 17.89
N ALA A 152 7.40 0.78 18.48
CA ALA A 152 6.97 1.94 19.28
C ALA A 152 6.06 2.89 18.49
N LEU A 153 6.22 2.99 17.16
CA LEU A 153 5.37 3.81 16.31
C LEU A 153 3.92 3.28 16.30
N ASN A 154 3.68 1.97 16.43
CA ASN A 154 2.32 1.43 16.47
C ASN A 154 1.53 1.84 17.73
N HIS A 155 2.20 2.38 18.75
CA HIS A 155 1.65 2.65 20.08
C HIS A 155 1.59 4.15 20.44
N GLN A 156 1.60 5.03 19.43
CA GLN A 156 1.47 6.47 19.65
C GLN A 156 0.04 6.86 20.05
N ASP A 157 -0.08 7.93 20.82
CA ASP A 157 -1.35 8.48 21.33
C ASP A 157 -1.98 9.52 20.40
N PHE A 158 -1.59 9.50 19.12
CA PHE A 158 -2.14 10.35 18.07
C PHE A 158 -2.27 9.60 16.75
N ALA A 159 -3.24 10.01 15.94
CA ALA A 159 -3.43 9.46 14.61
C ALA A 159 -2.35 9.98 13.65
N TYR A 160 -1.71 9.07 12.93
CA TYR A 160 -0.77 9.42 11.86
C TYR A 160 -0.77 8.34 10.79
N ARG A 161 -0.16 8.67 9.64
CA ARG A 161 0.05 7.71 8.56
C ARG A 161 1.53 7.39 8.43
N TRP A 162 1.85 6.12 8.56
CA TRP A 162 3.17 5.57 8.27
C TRP A 162 3.15 4.88 6.90
N MET A 163 4.11 5.21 6.03
CA MET A 163 4.39 4.47 4.81
C MET A 163 5.83 3.97 4.80
N THR A 164 6.01 2.70 4.46
CA THR A 164 7.31 2.09 4.16
C THR A 164 7.25 1.56 2.73
N ARG A 165 8.19 1.98 1.89
CA ARG A 165 8.35 1.45 0.53
C ARG A 165 9.60 0.57 0.50
N PHE A 166 9.41 -0.70 0.16
CA PHE A 166 10.50 -1.63 -0.12
C PHE A 166 10.63 -1.82 -1.63
N ILE A 167 11.83 -1.63 -2.15
CA ILE A 167 12.16 -1.91 -3.56
C ILE A 167 13.21 -3.01 -3.53
N PRO A 168 12.85 -4.26 -3.87
CA PRO A 168 13.83 -5.33 -3.97
C PRO A 168 14.78 -4.99 -5.12
N LEU A 169 16.07 -4.80 -4.81
CA LEU A 169 17.11 -4.57 -5.80
C LEU A 169 18.03 -5.79 -5.85
N GLU A 170 18.44 -6.15 -7.07
CA GLU A 170 19.52 -7.10 -7.27
C GLU A 170 20.82 -6.55 -6.67
N LYS A 171 21.70 -7.43 -6.20
CA LYS A 171 22.94 -7.04 -5.49
C LYS A 171 23.81 -6.08 -6.31
N THR A 172 23.88 -6.31 -7.62
CA THR A 172 24.64 -5.49 -8.57
C THR A 172 24.03 -4.10 -8.77
N GLU A 173 22.70 -3.99 -8.70
CA GLU A 173 21.97 -2.73 -8.84
C GLU A 173 22.00 -1.92 -7.53
N ALA A 174 21.88 -2.60 -6.39
CA ALA A 174 22.02 -1.99 -5.07
C ALA A 174 23.39 -1.31 -4.90
N THR A 175 24.47 -1.94 -5.38
CA THR A 175 25.84 -1.40 -5.27
C THR A 175 26.06 -0.16 -6.12
N LYS A 176 25.29 0.05 -7.20
CA LYS A 176 25.36 1.27 -8.05
C LYS A 176 24.58 2.46 -7.48
N THR A 177 23.65 2.20 -6.56
CA THR A 177 22.73 3.20 -6.00
C THR A 177 23.21 3.77 -4.66
N LEU A 178 24.21 3.10 -4.04
CA LEU A 178 24.96 3.58 -2.87
C LEU A 178 26.02 4.59 -3.27
#